data_AF-A0AA87ID93-F1
#
_entry.id   AF-A0AA87ID93-F1
#
_cell.length_a   1.000
_cell.length_b   1.000
_cell.length_c   1.000
_cell.angle_alpha   90.00
_cell.angle_beta   90.00
_cell.angle_gamma   90.00
#
_symmetry.space_group_name_H-M   'P 1'
#
loop_
_entity.id
_entity.type
_entity.pdbx_description
1 polymer ?
#
loop_
_entity_poly.entity_id
_entity_poly.type
_entity_poly.pdbx_seq_one_letter_code
_entity_poly.pdbx_strand_id
1 'polypeptide(L)'
;MSHRIVNAKSADGTCEVTISELGSPMFFGPSSITVKVSWDTDPGVIGSENVTEIKTDLHNDGKSLGSGNFTVTWHGNIPTVTTHGEEQPDQSYTFNWK
;
A
#
# COMPACT_ATOMS: atom_id res chain seq x y z
N MET A 1 19.77 -1.70 -3.43
CA MET A 1 18.55 -2.42 -3.84
C MET A 1 17.42 -1.41 -3.81
N SER A 2 16.72 -1.21 -4.93
CA SER A 2 15.72 -0.15 -5.05
C SER A 2 14.46 -0.57 -4.30
N HIS A 3 14.29 -0.10 -3.07
CA HIS A 3 13.02 -0.17 -2.36
C HIS A 3 12.09 0.85 -3.00
N ARG A 4 11.26 0.40 -3.96
CA ARG A 4 10.26 1.29 -4.54
C ARG A 4 9.15 1.51 -3.51
N ILE A 5 8.79 2.76 -3.32
CA ILE A 5 7.73 3.18 -2.42
C ILE A 5 6.68 3.92 -3.25
N VAL A 6 5.42 3.56 -3.08
CA VAL A 6 4.27 4.26 -3.65
C VAL A 6 3.46 4.84 -2.49
N ASN A 7 3.17 6.14 -2.56
CA ASN A 7 2.39 6.85 -1.54
C ASN A 7 1.11 7.41 -2.17
N ALA A 8 0.01 7.33 -1.43
CA ALA A 8 -1.26 7.99 -1.76
C ALA A 8 -1.84 8.61 -0.50
N LYS A 9 -2.45 9.80 -0.60
CA LYS A 9 -3.08 10.50 0.51
C LYS A 9 -4.56 10.72 0.26
N SER A 10 -5.36 10.75 1.33
CA SER A 10 -6.76 11.17 1.29
C SER A 10 -6.88 12.64 0.87
N ALA A 11 -8.07 13.05 0.45
CA ALA A 11 -8.32 14.41 -0.02
C ALA A 11 -8.08 15.49 1.06
N ASP A 12 -8.28 15.15 2.33
CA ASP A 12 -8.03 16.03 3.48
C ASP A 12 -6.60 15.88 4.06
N GLY A 13 -5.82 14.94 3.53
CA GLY A 13 -4.44 14.68 3.93
C GLY A 13 -4.27 13.94 5.25
N THR A 14 -5.34 13.58 5.96
CA THR A 14 -5.27 12.94 7.28
C THR A 14 -5.09 11.42 7.22
N CYS A 15 -5.15 10.82 6.03
CA CYS A 15 -4.85 9.41 5.82
C CYS A 15 -3.79 9.27 4.72
N GLU A 16 -2.80 8.43 4.97
CA GLU A 16 -1.76 8.08 4.01
C GLU A 16 -1.64 6.56 3.86
N VAL A 17 -1.58 6.12 2.61
CA VAL A 17 -1.25 4.75 2.22
C VAL A 17 0.18 4.75 1.69
N THR A 18 1.02 3.90 2.26
CA THR A 18 2.39 3.63 1.81
C THR A 18 2.51 2.17 1.41
N ILE A 19 2.98 1.92 0.20
CA ILE A 19 3.19 0.59 -0.35
C ILE A 19 4.67 0.41 -0.65
N SER A 20 5.28 -0.65 -0.15
CA SER A 20 6.71 -0.88 -0.28
C SER A 20 7.05 -2.33 -0.60
N GLU A 21 8.13 -2.51 -1.36
CA GLU A 21 8.75 -3.81 -1.64
C GLU A 21 9.64 -4.28 -0.47
N LEU A 22 9.37 -5.49 0.02
CA LEU A 22 10.19 -6.19 1.00
C LEU A 22 11.28 -6.99 0.28
N GLY A 23 12.34 -6.29 -0.11
CA GLY A 23 13.49 -6.90 -0.78
C GLY A 23 13.42 -6.78 -2.31
N SER A 24 14.24 -7.56 -3.02
CA SER A 24 14.23 -7.57 -4.48
C SER A 24 13.34 -8.72 -4.99
N PRO A 25 12.60 -8.52 -6.09
CA PRO A 25 11.88 -9.61 -6.75
C PRO A 25 12.84 -10.77 -7.02
N MET A 26 12.44 -12.00 -6.71
CA MET A 26 13.12 -13.17 -7.28
C MET A 26 12.71 -13.27 -8.74
N PHE A 27 13.66 -13.55 -9.64
CA PHE A 27 13.36 -13.79 -11.06
C PHE A 27 12.29 -14.88 -11.17
N PHE A 28 11.16 -14.55 -11.82
CA PHE A 28 9.96 -15.40 -11.96
C PHE A 28 9.22 -15.76 -10.65
N GLY A 29 9.41 -14.97 -9.58
CA GLY A 29 8.74 -15.16 -8.29
C GLY A 29 7.89 -13.96 -7.88
N PRO A 30 6.96 -14.14 -6.92
CA PRO A 30 6.23 -13.03 -6.33
C PRO A 30 7.18 -12.07 -5.59
N SER A 31 6.80 -10.81 -5.55
CA SER A 31 7.43 -9.79 -4.71
C SER A 31 6.63 -9.65 -3.43
N SER A 32 7.26 -9.85 -2.27
CA SER A 32 6.60 -9.54 -1.00
C SER A 32 6.49 -8.04 -0.84
N ILE A 33 5.28 -7.57 -0.54
CA ILE A 33 4.96 -6.16 -0.38
C ILE A 33 4.35 -5.90 1.00
N THR A 34 4.52 -4.67 1.47
CA THR A 34 3.85 -4.14 2.65
C THR A 34 2.91 -3.04 2.22
N VAL A 35 1.68 -3.07 2.71
CA VAL A 35 0.72 -1.97 2.59
C VAL A 35 0.48 -1.43 4.00
N LYS A 36 1.00 -0.23 4.25
CA LYS A 36 0.85 0.50 5.50
C LYS A 36 -0.15 1.63 5.30
N VAL A 37 -1.12 1.76 6.18
CA VAL A 37 -2.09 2.86 6.22
C VAL A 37 -1.96 3.57 7.56
N SER A 38 -1.75 4.88 7.52
CA SER A 38 -1.65 5.76 8.69
C SER A 38 -2.75 6.81 8.67
N TRP A 39 -3.44 6.98 9.80
CA TRP A 39 -4.41 8.05 10.02
C TRP A 39 -3.92 8.99 11.11
N ASP A 40 -3.89 10.28 10.82
CA ASP A 40 -3.65 11.32 11.82
C ASP A 40 -4.87 11.41 12.74
N THR A 41 -4.71 11.08 14.02
CA THR A 41 -5.82 11.14 14.98
C THR A 41 -5.89 12.47 15.73
N ASP A 42 -4.75 13.12 15.92
CA ASP A 42 -4.64 14.48 16.47
C ASP A 42 -3.48 15.22 15.79
N PRO A 43 -3.76 16.16 14.86
CA PRO A 43 -2.73 16.95 14.18
C PRO A 43 -1.84 17.78 15.11
N GLY A 44 -2.28 18.03 16.36
CA GLY A 44 -1.54 18.76 17.37
C GLY A 44 -0.55 17.90 18.18
N VAL A 45 -0.63 16.58 18.06
CA VAL A 45 0.19 15.63 18.83
C VAL A 45 1.06 14.80 17.90
N ILE A 46 2.37 15.05 17.94
CA ILE A 46 3.35 14.27 17.17
C ILE A 46 3.28 12.80 17.59
N GLY A 47 3.10 11.91 16.63
CA GLY A 47 3.04 10.46 16.85
C GLY A 47 1.65 9.94 17.26
N SER A 48 0.59 10.74 17.14
CA SER A 48 -0.80 10.32 17.36
C SER A 48 -1.37 9.48 16.21
N GLU A 49 -0.55 9.00 15.29
CA GLU A 49 -0.99 8.25 14.12
C GLU A 49 -1.53 6.86 14.50
N ASN A 50 -2.71 6.51 14.01
CA ASN A 50 -3.17 5.12 14.00
C ASN A 50 -2.59 4.44 12.76
N VAL A 51 -1.96 3.29 12.94
CA VAL A 51 -1.28 2.58 11.84
C VAL A 51 -1.85 1.18 11.72
N THR A 52 -2.25 0.81 10.50
CA THR A 52 -2.53 -0.57 10.11
C THR A 52 -1.55 -1.00 9.04
N GLU A 53 -1.00 -2.20 9.16
CA GLU A 53 -0.08 -2.76 8.17
C GLU A 53 -0.51 -4.18 7.80
N ILE A 54 -0.47 -4.48 6.51
CA ILE A 54 -0.55 -5.86 6.02
C ILE A 54 0.68 -6.18 5.19
N LYS A 55 1.05 -7.47 5.21
CA LYS A 55 2.05 -8.04 4.32
C LYS A 55 1.34 -8.99 3.37
N THR A 56 1.65 -8.87 2.09
CA THR A 56 1.07 -9.73 1.06
C THR A 56 2.08 -9.91 -0.07
N ASP A 57 1.77 -10.76 -1.04
CA ASP A 57 2.63 -11.07 -2.16
C ASP A 57 2.00 -10.54 -3.46
N LEU A 58 2.84 -9.95 -4.31
CA LEU A 58 2.46 -9.49 -5.64
C LEU A 58 3.14 -10.34 -6.71
N HIS A 59 2.35 -11.12 -7.45
CA HIS A 59 2.83 -11.90 -8.58
C HIS A 59 2.93 -11.01 -9.83
N ASN A 60 4.12 -10.45 -10.04
CA ASN A 60 4.41 -9.43 -11.05
C ASN A 60 5.48 -9.89 -12.07
N ASP A 61 5.55 -11.19 -12.38
CA ASP A 61 6.49 -11.74 -13.38
C ASP A 61 7.96 -11.35 -13.11
N GLY A 62 8.36 -11.31 -11.83
CA GLY A 62 9.70 -10.90 -11.40
C GLY A 62 10.06 -9.42 -11.63
N LYS A 63 9.11 -8.57 -12.01
CA LYS A 63 9.30 -7.13 -12.20
C LYS A 63 9.18 -6.39 -10.87
N SER A 64 9.98 -5.34 -10.71
CA SER A 64 9.85 -4.42 -9.57
C SER A 64 8.52 -3.65 -9.61
N LEU A 65 8.07 -3.18 -8.46
CA LEU A 65 6.86 -2.37 -8.33
C LEU A 65 6.89 -1.11 -9.19
N GLY A 66 5.77 -0.86 -9.85
CA GLY A 66 5.46 0.37 -10.57
C GLY A 66 4.15 0.99 -10.07
N SER A 67 3.88 2.22 -10.50
CA SER A 67 2.62 2.91 -10.19
C SER A 67 1.39 2.21 -10.78
N GLY A 68 1.57 1.40 -11.83
CA GLY A 68 0.49 0.59 -12.41
C GLY A 68 0.10 -0.65 -11.59
N ASN A 69 0.90 -1.03 -10.59
CA ASN A 69 0.61 -2.19 -9.75
C ASN A 69 -0.41 -1.89 -8.65
N PHE A 70 -0.79 -0.63 -8.46
CA PHE A 70 -1.67 -0.24 -7.37
C PHE A 70 -2.68 0.81 -7.80
N THR A 71 -3.92 0.60 -7.39
CA THR A 71 -4.96 1.64 -7.39
C THR A 71 -5.38 1.87 -5.95
N VAL A 72 -5.43 3.13 -5.52
CA VAL A 72 -5.99 3.50 -4.22
C VAL A 72 -7.27 4.28 -4.47
N THR A 73 -8.39 3.72 -4.02
CA THR A 73 -9.69 4.39 -4.03
C THR A 73 -10.07 4.79 -2.62
N TRP A 74 -10.83 5.88 -2.51
CA TRP A 74 -11.15 6.50 -1.24
C TRP A 74 -12.66 6.64 -1.10
N HIS A 75 -13.18 6.24 0.06
CA HIS A 75 -14.53 6.59 0.48
C HIS A 75 -14.42 7.41 1.77
N GLY A 76 -14.30 8.73 1.62
CA GLY A 76 -13.81 9.60 2.71
C GLY A 76 -12.36 9.25 3.05
N ASN A 77 -12.07 8.98 4.33
CA ASN A 77 -10.75 8.58 4.82
C ASN A 77 -10.56 7.07 4.94
N ILE A 78 -11.41 6.29 4.27
CA ILE A 78 -11.32 4.83 4.21
C ILE A 78 -10.68 4.49 2.86
N PRO A 79 -9.39 4.09 2.83
CA PRO A 79 -8.76 3.63 1.61
C PRO A 79 -9.11 2.17 1.31
N THR A 80 -9.37 1.91 0.04
CA THR A 80 -9.30 0.59 -0.56
C THR A 80 -8.10 0.55 -1.51
N VAL A 81 -7.11 -0.28 -1.17
CA VAL A 81 -5.94 -0.52 -1.99
C VAL A 81 -6.19 -1.76 -2.84
N THR A 82 -6.16 -1.60 -4.15
CA THR A 82 -6.21 -2.71 -5.11
C THR A 82 -4.82 -2.94 -5.67
N THR A 83 -4.36 -4.19 -5.63
CA THR A 83 -3.09 -4.63 -6.20
C THR A 83 -3.35 -5.28 -7.57
N HIS A 84 -2.51 -4.95 -8.54
CA HIS A 84 -2.56 -5.43 -9.91
C HIS A 84 -1.28 -6.21 -10.20
N GLY A 85 -1.38 -7.54 -10.26
CA GLY A 85 -0.29 -8.42 -10.67
C GLY A 85 -0.52 -8.92 -12.09
N GLU A 86 0.56 -9.28 -12.79
CA GLU A 86 0.45 -9.83 -14.15
C GLU A 86 0.02 -11.30 -14.14
N GLU A 87 0.28 -12.02 -13.05
CA GLU A 87 0.05 -13.46 -12.94
C GLU A 87 -1.00 -13.82 -11.88
N GLN A 88 -1.72 -12.83 -11.36
CA GLN A 88 -2.78 -13.03 -10.39
C GLN A 88 -3.97 -12.11 -10.67
N PRO A 89 -5.19 -12.48 -10.24
CA PRO A 89 -6.31 -11.55 -10.25
C PRO A 89 -6.04 -10.38 -9.29
N ASP A 90 -6.71 -9.26 -9.56
CA ASP A 90 -6.69 -8.11 -8.66
C ASP A 90 -7.11 -8.50 -7.25
N GLN A 91 -6.37 -8.02 -6.25
CA GLN A 91 -6.72 -8.19 -4.84
C GLN A 91 -6.98 -6.84 -4.22
N SER A 92 -8.02 -6.74 -3.37
CA SER A 92 -8.42 -5.47 -2.76
C SER A 92 -8.44 -5.57 -1.24
N TYR A 93 -7.88 -4.56 -0.60
CA TYR A 93 -7.77 -4.45 0.85
C TYR A 93 -8.40 -3.12 1.28
N THR A 94 -9.54 -3.20 1.96
CA THR A 94 -10.18 -2.03 2.55
C THR A 94 -9.72 -1.89 3.98
N PHE A 95 -9.17 -0.73 4.30
CA PHE A 95 -8.68 -0.44 5.64
C PHE A 95 -9.64 0.51 6.32
N ASN A 96 -10.06 0.16 7.53
CA ASN A 96 -10.96 0.98 8.32
C ASN A 96 -10.35 1.25 9.69
N TRP A 97 -10.40 2.51 10.10
CA TRP A 97 -10.14 2.91 11.46
C TRP A 97 -11.49 3.03 12.18
N LYS A 98 -11.68 2.20 13.22
CA LYS A 98 -12.91 2.13 14.01
C LYS A 98 -13.01 3.26 15.02
#